data_AF-A0A1I5A2X1-F1
#
_entry.id   AF-A0A1I5A2X1-F1
#
_cell.length_a   1.000
_cell.length_b   1.000
_cell.length_c   1.000
_cell.angle_alpha   90.00
_cell.angle_beta   90.00
_cell.angle_gamma   90.00
#
_symmetry.space_group_name_H-M   'P 1'
#
loop_
_entity.id
_entity.type
_entity.pdbx_description
1 polymer ?
#
loop_
_entity_poly.entity_id
_entity_poly.type
_entity_poly.pdbx_seq_one_letter_code
_entity_poly.pdbx_strand_id
1 'polypeptide(L)'
;MRCAQASCRGSPDPNPHTQDAIMTPALSNGSSWPADVLIVEDDPIIAIDFEDRLLGFGVPGVRTVGSVTQALGAIANRAPDFALLDVELIRETSFAVAERLAALKIPFVFVTGYGAEARIPPEFSSQPRLQKPCSSDALEAALKVRALD
;
A
#
# COMPACT_ATOMS: atom_id res chain seq x y z
N MET A 1 -29.50 68.83 20.06
CA MET A 1 -29.69 67.91 18.91
C MET A 1 -28.48 66.98 18.83
N ARG A 2 -28.73 65.65 18.81
CA ARG A 2 -27.85 64.52 18.40
C ARG A 2 -26.68 64.15 19.35
N CYS A 3 -26.75 63.00 20.06
CA CYS A 3 -26.41 61.62 19.63
C CYS A 3 -24.90 61.45 19.37
N ALA A 4 -24.17 60.45 19.85
CA ALA A 4 -24.44 59.26 20.64
C ALA A 4 -23.10 58.69 21.17
N GLN A 5 -23.19 57.80 22.17
CA GLN A 5 -22.11 57.03 22.78
C GLN A 5 -21.48 56.00 21.82
N ALA A 6 -20.21 55.68 22.06
CA ALA A 6 -19.50 54.39 21.84
C ALA A 6 -17.99 54.66 21.90
N SER A 7 -17.07 53.80 22.30
CA SER A 7 -17.06 52.57 23.08
C SER A 7 -15.56 52.20 23.21
N CYS A 8 -15.20 51.59 24.33
CA CYS A 8 -14.11 50.64 24.57
C CYS A 8 -12.64 50.92 24.15
N ARG A 9 -11.81 50.79 25.19
CA ARG A 9 -10.35 50.75 25.34
C ARG A 9 -9.63 49.75 24.42
N GLY A 10 -8.40 50.06 24.02
CA GLY A 10 -7.45 49.15 23.38
C GLY A 10 -6.16 48.94 24.20
N SER A 11 -5.88 47.65 24.47
CA SER A 11 -4.61 46.87 24.58
C SER A 11 -3.45 47.31 25.51
N PRO A 12 -2.66 46.35 26.05
CA PRO A 12 -1.64 45.67 25.23
C PRO A 12 -1.61 44.12 25.35
N ASP A 13 -1.06 43.49 24.31
CA ASP A 13 -0.72 42.05 24.21
C ASP A 13 0.32 41.61 25.25
N PRO A 14 0.35 40.30 25.56
CA PRO A 14 1.57 39.55 25.26
C PRO A 14 1.30 38.21 24.56
N ASN A 15 2.07 37.98 23.49
CA ASN A 15 2.21 36.70 22.79
C ASN A 15 3.27 35.81 23.53
N PRO A 16 3.54 34.57 23.11
CA PRO A 16 3.01 33.31 23.62
C PRO A 16 4.15 32.41 24.13
N HIS A 17 3.95 31.10 24.14
CA HIS A 17 4.90 30.01 24.41
C HIS A 17 4.91 29.50 25.85
N THR A 18 4.11 28.46 26.09
CA THR A 18 4.59 27.08 26.29
C THR A 18 3.43 26.29 26.88
N GLN A 19 2.80 25.46 26.07
CA GLN A 19 2.00 24.36 26.59
C GLN A 19 2.69 23.09 26.15
N ASP A 20 3.49 22.52 27.06
CA ASP A 20 3.82 21.11 27.10
C ASP A 20 2.51 20.32 27.21
N ALA A 21 1.89 20.09 26.06
CA ALA A 21 0.84 19.10 25.93
C ALA A 21 1.53 17.74 25.90
N ILE A 22 1.49 17.10 27.06
CA ILE A 22 1.83 15.71 27.32
C ILE A 22 1.02 14.87 26.30
N MET A 23 1.63 14.53 25.15
CA MET A 23 1.05 13.56 24.23
C MET A 23 1.27 12.18 24.83
N THR A 24 0.24 11.69 25.51
CA THR A 24 -0.06 10.28 25.67
C THR A 24 0.30 9.54 24.37
N PRO A 25 1.07 8.43 24.40
CA PRO A 25 1.18 7.60 23.21
C PRO A 25 -0.24 7.06 22.95
N ALA A 26 -0.89 7.60 21.91
CA ALA A 26 -2.06 6.99 21.35
C ALA A 26 -1.64 5.58 20.94
N LEU A 27 -2.11 4.59 21.70
CA LEU A 27 -2.17 3.20 21.27
C LEU A 27 -2.79 3.25 19.87
N SER A 28 -1.96 3.11 18.84
CA SER A 28 -2.43 3.23 17.47
C SER A 28 -3.24 1.97 17.22
N ASN A 29 -4.57 2.12 17.23
CA ASN A 29 -5.52 1.10 16.82
C ASN A 29 -4.96 0.40 15.59
N GLY A 30 -4.77 -0.92 15.68
CA GLY A 30 -4.12 -1.73 14.66
C GLY A 30 -4.70 -1.41 13.28
N SER A 31 -3.84 -0.92 12.38
CA SER A 31 -4.18 -0.77 10.97
C SER A 31 -4.67 -2.12 10.47
N SER A 32 -5.86 -2.17 9.87
CA SER A 32 -6.40 -3.37 9.22
C SER A 32 -5.64 -3.78 7.95
N TRP A 33 -4.62 -2.99 7.58
CA TRP A 33 -3.82 -3.12 6.39
C TRP A 33 -2.43 -3.72 6.68
N PRO A 34 -1.83 -4.43 5.71
CA PRO A 34 -0.41 -4.80 5.78
C PRO A 34 0.46 -3.55 5.99
N ALA A 35 1.52 -3.68 6.79
CA ALA A 35 2.40 -2.54 7.09
C ALA A 35 3.43 -2.30 5.97
N ASP A 36 3.85 -3.36 5.26
CA ASP A 36 4.74 -3.31 4.10
C ASP A 36 4.17 -4.12 2.93
N VAL A 37 3.85 -3.45 1.82
CA VAL A 37 3.41 -4.07 0.57
C VAL A 37 4.52 -3.97 -0.48
N LEU A 38 4.86 -5.10 -1.11
CA LEU A 38 5.78 -5.16 -2.25
C LEU A 38 4.99 -5.26 -3.56
N ILE A 39 5.18 -4.31 -4.47
CA ILE A 39 4.66 -4.32 -5.84
C ILE A 39 5.79 -4.79 -6.77
N VAL A 40 5.52 -5.83 -7.55
CA VAL A 40 6.41 -6.34 -8.59
C VAL A 40 5.78 -6.05 -9.95
N GLU A 41 6.24 -4.99 -10.60
CA GLU A 41 5.66 -4.41 -11.82
C GLU A 41 6.77 -3.69 -12.59
N ASP A 42 6.95 -4.05 -13.86
CA ASP A 42 7.98 -3.42 -14.71
C ASP A 42 7.52 -2.14 -15.40
N ASP A 43 6.20 -1.94 -15.59
CA ASP A 43 5.68 -0.68 -16.09
C ASP A 43 5.62 0.36 -14.96
N PRO A 44 6.45 1.42 -15.00
CA PRO A 44 6.50 2.40 -13.91
C PRO A 44 5.18 3.16 -13.74
N ILE A 45 4.38 3.32 -14.80
CA ILE A 45 3.10 4.01 -14.71
C ILE A 45 2.09 3.16 -13.94
N ILE A 46 2.07 1.85 -14.18
CA ILE A 46 1.19 0.93 -13.46
C ILE A 46 1.66 0.78 -12.00
N ALA A 47 2.96 0.72 -11.77
CA ALA A 47 3.52 0.64 -10.41
C ALA A 47 3.13 1.88 -9.57
N ILE A 48 3.21 3.08 -10.16
CA ILE A 48 2.81 4.34 -9.52
C ILE A 48 1.29 4.37 -9.25
N ASP A 49 0.45 3.88 -10.17
CA ASP A 49 -1.01 3.79 -9.94
C ASP A 49 -1.33 2.94 -8.71
N PHE A 50 -0.74 1.74 -8.63
CA PHE A 50 -0.94 0.88 -7.47
C PHE A 50 -0.39 1.49 -6.19
N GLU A 51 0.81 2.07 -6.23
CA GLU A 51 1.41 2.72 -5.08
C GLU A 51 0.52 3.85 -4.53
N ASP A 52 0.06 4.77 -5.38
CA ASP A 52 -0.81 5.88 -4.98
C ASP A 52 -2.12 5.38 -4.35
N ARG A 53 -2.73 4.34 -4.93
CA ARG A 53 -3.97 3.76 -4.41
C ARG A 53 -3.78 3.07 -3.07
N LEU A 54 -2.70 2.30 -2.90
CA LEU A 54 -2.38 1.64 -1.63
C LEU A 54 -2.08 2.65 -0.52
N LEU A 55 -1.29 3.68 -0.82
CA LEU A 55 -1.02 4.78 0.10
C LEU A 55 -2.32 5.54 0.45
N GLY A 56 -3.19 5.75 -0.54
CA GLY A 56 -4.53 6.35 -0.36
C GLY A 56 -5.45 5.55 0.57
N PHE A 57 -5.29 4.24 0.67
CA PHE A 57 -5.99 3.40 1.65
C PHE A 57 -5.41 3.49 3.07
N GLY A 58 -4.23 4.11 3.23
CA GLY A 58 -3.50 4.19 4.49
C GLY A 58 -2.54 3.03 4.73
N VAL A 59 -2.10 2.32 3.68
CA VAL A 59 -0.99 1.36 3.79
C VAL A 59 0.29 2.13 4.17
N PRO A 60 0.96 1.80 5.30
CA PRO A 60 2.08 2.59 5.80
C PRO A 60 3.35 2.53 4.94
N GLY A 61 3.58 1.41 4.28
CA GLY A 61 4.79 1.15 3.50
C GLY A 61 4.47 0.45 2.20
N VAL A 62 4.86 1.08 1.08
CA VAL A 62 4.79 0.49 -0.25
C VAL A 62 6.18 0.52 -0.86
N ARG A 63 6.58 -0.58 -1.50
CA ARG A 63 7.85 -0.69 -2.22
C ARG A 63 7.58 -1.24 -3.62
N THR A 64 8.22 -0.67 -4.62
CA THR A 64 8.07 -1.08 -6.03
C THR A 64 9.40 -1.64 -6.56
N VAL A 65 9.32 -2.70 -7.37
CA VAL A 65 10.46 -3.31 -8.06
C VAL A 65 10.01 -3.80 -9.44
N GLY A 66 10.89 -3.70 -10.45
CA GLY A 66 10.54 -4.00 -11.85
C GLY A 66 11.07 -5.32 -12.41
N SER A 67 11.58 -6.23 -11.57
CA SER A 67 12.09 -7.54 -12.04
C SER A 67 12.07 -8.58 -10.92
N VAL A 68 12.12 -9.86 -11.30
CA VAL A 68 12.21 -10.98 -10.36
C VAL A 68 13.47 -10.88 -9.52
N THR A 69 14.61 -10.53 -10.14
CA THR A 69 15.88 -10.40 -9.42
C THR A 69 15.80 -9.33 -8.33
N GLN A 70 15.23 -8.17 -8.65
CA GLN A 70 15.02 -7.10 -7.65
C GLN A 70 14.03 -7.52 -6.57
N ALA A 71 12.93 -8.20 -6.94
CA ALA A 71 11.94 -8.69 -5.99
C ALA A 71 12.53 -9.70 -5.00
N LEU A 72 13.29 -10.69 -5.48
CA LEU A 72 13.93 -11.68 -4.63
C LEU A 72 14.97 -11.03 -3.69
N GLY A 73 15.75 -10.07 -4.20
CA GLY A 73 16.66 -9.27 -3.36
C GLY A 73 15.91 -8.45 -2.30
N ALA A 74 14.81 -7.81 -2.68
CA ALA A 74 13.97 -7.03 -1.78
C ALA A 74 13.33 -7.88 -0.68
N ILE A 75 12.85 -9.09 -1.01
CA ILE A 75 12.30 -10.08 -0.06
C ILE A 75 13.38 -10.60 0.87
N ALA A 76 14.57 -10.92 0.35
CA ALA A 76 15.69 -11.41 1.15
C ALA A 76 16.19 -10.35 2.14
N ASN A 77 16.20 -9.08 1.74
CA ASN A 77 16.58 -7.97 2.61
C ASN A 77 15.49 -7.68 3.67
N ARG A 78 14.22 -7.66 3.26
CA ARG A 78 13.07 -7.49 4.15
C ARG A 78 11.83 -8.15 3.55
N ALA A 79 11.34 -9.18 4.22
CA ALA A 79 10.08 -9.82 3.87
C ALA A 79 8.92 -8.82 3.98
N PRO A 80 8.09 -8.66 2.92
CA PRO A 80 6.87 -7.85 3.01
C PRO A 80 5.76 -8.60 3.76
N ASP A 81 4.73 -7.87 4.18
CA ASP A 81 3.52 -8.44 4.77
C ASP A 81 2.53 -8.92 3.68
N PHE A 82 2.61 -8.31 2.49
CA PHE A 82 1.77 -8.65 1.35
C PHE A 82 2.49 -8.29 0.03
N ALA A 83 2.15 -8.95 -1.08
CA ALA A 83 2.68 -8.59 -2.39
C ALA A 83 1.64 -8.54 -3.51
N LEU A 84 1.81 -7.60 -4.43
CA LEU A 84 1.13 -7.56 -5.73
C LEU A 84 2.14 -7.96 -6.80
N LEU A 85 1.82 -8.99 -7.57
CA LEU A 85 2.71 -9.54 -8.59
C LEU A 85 2.09 -9.37 -9.98
N ASP A 86 2.68 -8.57 -10.86
CA ASP A 86 2.37 -8.71 -12.28
C ASP A 86 2.82 -10.09 -12.76
N VAL A 87 1.94 -10.82 -13.44
CA VAL A 87 2.27 -12.13 -14.01
C VAL A 87 3.29 -11.99 -15.13
N GLU A 88 3.15 -10.97 -15.98
CA GLU A 88 3.94 -10.81 -17.21
C GLU A 88 4.86 -9.60 -17.10
N LEU A 89 6.12 -9.84 -16.73
CA LEU A 89 7.16 -8.82 -16.80
C LEU A 89 7.80 -8.83 -18.20
N ILE A 90 8.46 -7.74 -18.63
CA ILE A 90 9.04 -7.62 -19.99
C ILE A 90 9.85 -8.85 -20.44
N ARG A 91 10.60 -9.51 -19.56
CA ARG A 91 11.52 -10.61 -19.92
C ARG A 91 11.26 -11.92 -19.20
N GLU A 92 10.33 -11.95 -18.25
CA GLU A 92 10.19 -13.03 -17.29
C GLU A 92 8.80 -13.03 -16.66
N THR A 93 8.49 -14.07 -15.89
CA THR A 93 7.24 -14.17 -15.13
C THR A 93 7.53 -14.14 -13.64
N SER A 94 6.63 -13.55 -12.85
CA SER A 94 6.79 -13.42 -11.39
C SER A 94 6.62 -14.72 -10.59
N PHE A 95 6.45 -15.88 -11.23
CA PHE A 95 6.21 -17.16 -10.54
C PHE A 95 7.31 -17.55 -9.56
N ALA A 96 8.58 -17.29 -9.86
CA ALA A 96 9.67 -17.54 -8.92
C ALA A 96 9.55 -16.67 -7.64
N VAL A 97 8.97 -15.46 -7.77
CA VAL A 97 8.65 -14.60 -6.62
C VAL A 97 7.47 -15.19 -5.84
N ALA A 98 6.43 -15.64 -6.54
CA ALA A 98 5.26 -16.30 -5.93
C ALA A 98 5.65 -17.56 -5.14
N GLU A 99 6.52 -18.41 -5.68
CA GLU A 99 7.07 -19.58 -4.98
C GLU A 99 7.79 -19.17 -3.69
N ARG A 100 8.62 -18.12 -3.77
CA ARG A 100 9.35 -17.63 -2.61
C ARG A 100 8.41 -17.08 -1.53
N LEU A 101 7.39 -16.32 -1.90
CA LEU A 101 6.39 -15.78 -0.98
C LEU A 101 5.55 -16.90 -0.35
N ALA A 102 5.14 -17.90 -1.14
CA ALA A 102 4.42 -19.07 -0.66
C ALA A 102 5.26 -19.87 0.35
N ALA A 103 6.55 -20.08 0.09
CA ALA A 103 7.46 -20.75 1.02
C ALA A 103 7.62 -19.97 2.35
N LEU A 104 7.45 -18.65 2.31
CA LEU A 104 7.48 -17.77 3.49
C LEU A 104 6.10 -17.57 4.14
N LYS A 105 5.04 -18.19 3.60
CA LYS A 105 3.64 -17.97 3.98
C LYS A 105 3.20 -16.50 3.93
N ILE A 106 3.76 -15.74 2.99
CA ILE A 106 3.37 -14.34 2.77
C ILE A 106 2.21 -14.32 1.77
N PRO A 107 1.08 -13.66 2.08
CA PRO A 107 -0.04 -13.53 1.15
C PRO A 107 0.33 -12.65 -0.04
N PHE A 108 -0.14 -13.03 -1.22
CA PHE A 108 0.07 -12.25 -2.43
C PHE A 108 -1.09 -12.42 -3.40
N VAL A 109 -1.19 -11.48 -4.32
CA VAL A 109 -2.18 -11.49 -5.41
C VAL A 109 -1.49 -11.30 -6.74
N PHE A 110 -1.92 -12.08 -7.72
CA PHE A 110 -1.52 -11.85 -9.09
C PHE A 110 -2.35 -10.73 -9.71
N VAL A 111 -1.66 -9.83 -10.38
CA VAL A 111 -2.24 -8.77 -11.20
C VAL A 111 -1.94 -9.14 -12.64
N THR A 112 -2.96 -9.24 -13.49
CA THR A 112 -2.81 -9.71 -14.87
C THR A 112 -3.32 -8.68 -15.86
N GLY A 113 -2.53 -8.42 -16.91
CA GLY A 113 -3.04 -7.76 -18.12
C GLY A 113 -4.05 -8.60 -18.88
N TYR A 114 -4.61 -8.03 -19.95
CA TYR A 114 -5.55 -8.72 -20.81
C TYR A 114 -4.90 -9.96 -21.47
N GLY A 115 -5.49 -11.13 -21.32
CA GLY A 115 -5.01 -12.38 -21.95
C GLY A 115 -3.94 -13.16 -21.18
N ALA A 116 -3.52 -12.70 -20.00
CA ALA A 116 -2.51 -13.37 -19.18
C ALA A 116 -3.07 -14.44 -18.22
N GLU A 117 -4.40 -14.50 -18.03
CA GLU A 117 -5.05 -15.44 -17.09
C GLU A 117 -4.76 -16.92 -17.41
N ALA A 118 -4.56 -17.26 -18.69
CA ALA A 118 -4.30 -18.62 -19.13
C ALA A 118 -2.86 -19.11 -18.85
N ARG A 119 -1.97 -18.26 -18.31
CA ARG A 119 -0.56 -18.59 -18.08
C ARG A 119 -0.20 -18.91 -16.63
N ILE A 120 -1.14 -18.78 -15.70
CA ILE A 120 -0.87 -19.08 -14.29
C ILE A 120 -0.78 -20.61 -14.11
N PRO A 121 0.34 -21.13 -13.57
CA PRO A 121 0.50 -22.55 -13.32
C PRO A 121 -0.59 -23.12 -12.38
N PRO A 122 -1.00 -24.39 -12.54
CA PRO A 122 -2.05 -25.01 -11.72
C PRO A 122 -1.82 -24.92 -10.21
N GLU A 123 -0.56 -24.93 -9.77
CA GLU A 123 -0.15 -24.78 -8.37
C GLU A 123 -0.55 -23.43 -7.75
N PHE A 124 -0.78 -22.42 -8.59
CA PHE A 124 -1.21 -21.08 -8.19
C PHE A 124 -2.67 -20.79 -8.54
N SER A 125 -3.43 -21.78 -9.02
CA SER A 125 -4.83 -21.61 -9.44
C SER A 125 -5.76 -21.14 -8.32
N SER A 126 -5.42 -21.44 -7.06
CA SER A 126 -6.13 -21.02 -5.85
C SER A 126 -5.80 -19.61 -5.37
N GLN A 127 -4.75 -18.98 -5.92
CA GLN A 127 -4.36 -17.63 -5.52
C GLN A 127 -5.33 -16.59 -6.11
N PRO A 128 -5.66 -15.51 -5.36
CA PRO A 128 -6.53 -14.47 -5.87
C PRO A 128 -5.87 -13.70 -7.01
N ARG A 129 -6.72 -13.19 -7.91
CA ARG A 129 -6.29 -12.53 -9.15
C ARG A 129 -7.05 -11.22 -9.35
N LEU A 130 -6.34 -10.21 -9.84
CA LEU A 130 -6.89 -8.93 -10.26
C LEU A 130 -6.56 -8.73 -11.74
N GLN A 131 -7.57 -8.44 -12.55
CA GLN A 131 -7.35 -8.08 -13.94
C GLN A 131 -7.13 -6.57 -14.07
N LYS A 132 -6.08 -6.16 -14.78
CA LYS A 132 -5.84 -4.76 -15.16
C LYS A 132 -6.82 -4.36 -16.28
N PRO A 133 -7.42 -3.15 -16.21
CA PRO A 133 -7.47 -2.25 -15.06
C PRO A 133 -8.43 -2.77 -13.97
N CYS A 134 -8.01 -2.74 -12.70
CA CYS A 134 -8.85 -3.17 -11.57
C CYS A 134 -9.39 -1.98 -10.78
N SER A 135 -10.60 -2.10 -10.22
CA SER A 135 -11.20 -1.06 -9.37
C SER A 135 -10.51 -0.96 -8.00
N SER A 136 -10.65 0.19 -7.34
CA SER A 136 -10.17 0.37 -5.96
C SER A 136 -10.80 -0.62 -4.99
N ASP A 137 -12.10 -0.91 -5.11
CA ASP A 137 -12.77 -1.93 -4.29
C ASP A 137 -12.16 -3.32 -4.45
N ALA A 138 -11.79 -3.71 -5.68
CA ALA A 138 -11.17 -5.00 -5.94
C ALA A 138 -9.76 -5.08 -5.33
N LEU A 139 -8.98 -4.00 -5.45
CA LEU A 139 -7.66 -3.90 -4.82
C LEU A 139 -7.76 -3.92 -3.29
N GLU A 140 -8.74 -3.22 -2.72
CA GLU A 140 -8.98 -3.19 -1.28
C GLU A 140 -9.40 -4.58 -0.76
N ALA A 141 -10.26 -5.29 -1.51
CA ALA A 141 -10.66 -6.65 -1.18
C ALA A 141 -9.46 -7.62 -1.21
N ALA A 142 -8.54 -7.44 -2.17
CA ALA A 142 -7.32 -8.24 -2.28
C ALA A 142 -6.40 -8.06 -1.06
N LEU A 143 -6.25 -6.85 -0.52
CA LEU A 143 -5.44 -6.58 0.67
C LEU A 143 -5.98 -7.23 1.95
N LYS A 144 -7.28 -7.58 1.97
CA LYS A 144 -7.90 -8.25 3.12
C LYS A 144 -7.63 -9.76 3.12
N VAL A 145 -7.06 -10.31 2.05
CA VAL A 145 -6.66 -11.72 1.97
C VAL A 145 -5.56 -11.96 2.99
N ARG A 146 -5.79 -12.95 3.87
CA ARG A 146 -4.81 -13.37 4.87
C ARG A 146 -4.03 -14.58 4.36
N ALA A 147 -2.81 -14.75 4.87
CA ALA A 147 -2.06 -15.99 4.66
C ALA A 147 -2.95 -17.19 5.06
N LEU A 148 -3.05 -18.19 4.19
CA LEU A 148 -3.69 -19.45 4.53
C LEU A 148 -2.78 -20.16 5.56
N ASP A 149 -3.32 -20.50 6.73
CA ASP A 149 -2.63 -21.18 7.84
C ASP A 149 -1.95 -22.50 7.42
#